data_AF-A0A5J4PZR3-F1
#
_entry.id   AF-A0A5J4PZR3-F1
#
_cell.length_a   1.000
_cell.length_b   1.000
_cell.length_c   1.000
_cell.angle_alpha   90.00
_cell.angle_beta   90.00
_cell.angle_gamma   90.00
#
_symmetry.space_group_name_H-M   'P 1'
#
loop_
_entity.id
_entity.type
_entity.pdbx_description
1 polymer ?
#
loop_
_entity_poly.entity_id
_entity_poly.type
_entity_poly.pdbx_seq_one_letter_code
_entity_poly.pdbx_strand_id
1 'polypeptide(L)'
;SHRHITVDGKVVNIPSYLVKPGQIIGVREKSKSLEVITNSLVGFNHSKYMWMEWDDNLKVGKLLHIPERIDIPENIKEHLIVELYSK
;
A
#
# COMPACT_ATOMS: atom_id res chain seq x y z
N SER A 1 -15.05 4.56 5.89
CA SER A 1 -14.29 4.08 4.70
C SER A 1 -15.18 4.09 3.47
N HIS A 2 -14.79 4.80 2.40
CA HIS A 2 -15.64 5.15 1.25
C HIS A 2 -15.69 4.12 0.11
N ARG A 3 -15.11 2.92 0.30
CA ARG A 3 -15.17 1.80 -0.66
C ARG A 3 -14.53 2.11 -2.03
N HIS A 4 -13.41 2.84 -2.03
CA HIS A 4 -12.64 3.17 -3.23
C HIS A 4 -11.58 2.12 -3.60
N ILE A 5 -11.26 1.19 -2.69
CA ILE A 5 -10.17 0.22 -2.86
C ILE A 5 -10.73 -1.18 -3.14
N THR A 6 -10.02 -1.91 -3.97
CA THR A 6 -10.27 -3.31 -4.31
C THR A 6 -9.05 -4.15 -4.02
N VAL A 7 -9.26 -5.40 -3.61
CA VAL A 7 -8.23 -6.42 -3.48
C VAL A 7 -8.70 -7.63 -4.29
N ASP A 8 -7.89 -8.08 -5.24
CA ASP A 8 -8.22 -9.17 -6.18
C ASP A 8 -9.59 -8.96 -6.85
N GLY A 9 -9.89 -7.71 -7.23
CA GLY A 9 -11.14 -7.29 -7.86
C GLY A 9 -12.36 -7.16 -6.93
N LYS A 10 -12.23 -7.55 -5.65
CA LYS A 10 -13.31 -7.40 -4.66
C LYS A 10 -13.16 -6.09 -3.90
N VAL A 11 -14.26 -5.38 -3.70
CA VAL A 11 -14.26 -4.13 -2.92
C VAL A 11 -13.96 -4.43 -1.45
N VAL A 12 -12.90 -3.81 -0.91
CA VAL A 12 -12.52 -3.92 0.49
C VAL A 12 -12.68 -2.56 1.16
N ASN A 13 -13.34 -2.53 2.32
CA ASN A 13 -13.61 -1.30 3.07
C ASN A 13 -13.00 -1.29 4.48
N ILE A 14 -12.24 -2.33 4.82
CA ILE A 14 -11.57 -2.49 6.12
C ILE A 14 -10.12 -2.04 5.96
N PRO A 15 -9.70 -0.92 6.58
CA PRO A 15 -8.33 -0.42 6.46
C PRO A 15 -7.30 -1.36 7.09
N SER A 16 -7.69 -2.14 8.10
CA SER A 16 -6.85 -3.15 8.76
C SER A 16 -6.80 -4.50 8.01
N TYR A 17 -7.25 -4.56 6.75
CA TYR A 17 -7.17 -5.77 5.96
C TYR A 17 -5.70 -6.16 5.71
N LEU A 18 -5.33 -7.38 6.10
CA LEU A 18 -3.99 -7.92 5.87
C LEU A 18 -3.86 -8.43 4.44
N VAL A 19 -3.07 -7.71 3.65
CA VAL A 19 -2.73 -8.08 2.28
C VAL A 19 -1.65 -9.18 2.30
N LYS A 20 -1.81 -10.18 1.44
CA LYS A 20 -0.89 -11.29 1.26
C LYS A 20 -0.03 -11.08 0.01
N PRO A 21 1.22 -11.59 0.00
CA PRO A 21 2.02 -11.62 -1.22
C PRO A 21 1.27 -12.23 -2.39
N GLY A 22 1.42 -11.64 -3.57
CA GLY A 22 0.73 -11.99 -4.80
C GLY A 22 -0.61 -11.29 -5.03
N GLN A 23 -1.21 -10.69 -4.01
CA GLN A 23 -2.50 -10.00 -4.15
C GLN A 23 -2.37 -8.68 -4.92
N ILE A 24 -3.43 -8.36 -5.67
CA ILE A 24 -3.51 -7.14 -6.48
C ILE A 24 -4.45 -6.16 -5.79
N ILE A 25 -3.91 -5.01 -5.39
CA ILE A 25 -4.66 -3.90 -4.79
C ILE A 25 -4.90 -2.87 -5.88
N GLY A 26 -6.16 -2.47 -6.07
CA GLY A 26 -6.53 -1.54 -7.13
C GLY A 26 -7.51 -0.48 -6.69
N VAL A 27 -7.54 0.63 -7.41
CA VAL A 27 -8.61 1.63 -7.30
C VAL A 27 -9.85 1.11 -8.04
N ARG A 28 -11.01 1.15 -7.38
CA ARG A 28 -12.29 0.80 -7.98
C ARG A 28 -12.55 1.67 -9.21
N GLU A 29 -13.02 1.10 -10.32
CA GLU A 29 -13.24 1.81 -11.59
C GLU A 29 -13.99 3.14 -11.45
N LYS A 30 -15.11 3.15 -10.72
CA LYS A 30 -15.93 4.35 -10.48
C LYS A 30 -15.19 5.47 -9.73
N SER A 31 -14.06 5.16 -9.11
CA SER A 31 -13.26 6.06 -8.29
C SER A 31 -11.99 6.51 -9.00
N LYS A 32 -11.57 5.85 -10.09
CA LYS A 32 -10.34 6.20 -10.83
C LYS A 32 -10.36 7.62 -11.41
N SER A 33 -11.54 8.16 -11.70
CA SER A 33 -11.71 9.53 -12.23
C SER A 33 -11.72 10.61 -11.14
N LEU A 34 -11.60 10.25 -9.86
CA LEU A 34 -11.57 11.23 -8.79
C LEU A 34 -10.24 11.98 -8.77
N GLU A 35 -10.31 13.30 -8.82
CA GLU A 35 -9.14 14.18 -8.82
C GLU A 35 -8.22 13.93 -7.61
N VAL A 36 -8.81 13.65 -6.44
CA VAL A 36 -8.07 13.31 -5.22
C VAL A 36 -7.13 12.13 -5.43
N ILE A 37 -7.53 11.12 -6.19
CA ILE A 37 -6.69 9.94 -6.46
C ILE A 37 -5.57 10.31 -7.41
N THR A 38 -5.87 11.02 -8.49
CA THR A 38 -4.87 11.48 -9.45
C THR A 38 -3.82 12.35 -8.77
N ASN A 39 -4.24 13.35 -7.98
CA ASN A 39 -3.34 14.26 -7.28
C ASN A 39 -2.47 13.54 -6.24
N SER A 40 -2.96 12.45 -5.63
CA SER A 40 -2.20 11.65 -4.68
C SER A 40 -1.12 10.79 -5.33
N LEU A 41 -1.28 10.43 -6.61
CA LEU A 41 -0.31 9.64 -7.37
C LEU A 41 0.81 10.51 -7.95
N VAL A 42 0.54 11.79 -8.21
CA VAL A 42 1.53 12.73 -8.74
C VAL A 42 2.69 12.88 -7.77
N GLY A 43 3.91 12.61 -8.25
CA GLY A 43 5.15 12.78 -7.49
C GLY A 43 5.50 11.61 -6.55
N PHE A 44 4.71 10.53 -6.55
CA PHE A 44 5.05 9.35 -5.78
C PHE A 44 6.12 8.50 -6.49
N ASN A 45 7.22 8.23 -5.79
CA ASN A 45 8.29 7.39 -6.32
C ASN A 45 8.02 5.90 -6.01
N HIS A 46 7.37 5.20 -6.94
CA HIS A 46 7.06 3.77 -6.81
C HIS A 46 8.31 2.88 -6.68
N SER A 47 9.44 3.30 -7.25
CA SER A 47 10.70 2.53 -7.18
C SER A 47 11.34 2.52 -5.78
N LYS A 48 10.82 3.32 -4.85
CA LYS A 48 11.32 3.38 -3.46
C LYS A 48 11.08 2.07 -2.69
N TYR A 49 10.09 1.26 -3.08
CA TYR A 49 9.66 0.09 -2.31
C TYR A 49 9.76 -1.19 -3.14
N MET A 50 10.83 -1.96 -2.94
CA MET A 50 11.15 -3.14 -3.77
C MET A 50 10.18 -4.32 -3.58
N TRP A 51 9.39 -4.32 -2.51
CA TRP A 51 8.38 -5.36 -2.23
C TRP A 51 7.02 -5.09 -2.87
N MET A 52 6.89 -4.00 -3.63
CA MET A 52 5.65 -3.62 -4.28
C MET A 52 5.90 -3.28 -5.74
N GLU A 53 5.02 -3.76 -6.61
CA GLU A 53 4.95 -3.35 -8.01
C GLU A 53 3.77 -2.39 -8.18
N TRP A 54 3.91 -1.39 -9.05
CA TRP A 54 2.85 -0.43 -9.36
C TRP A 54 2.68 -0.27 -10.88
N ASP A 55 1.42 -0.33 -11.32
CA ASP A 55 1.00 0.00 -12.68
C ASP A 55 0.14 1.26 -12.65
N ASP A 56 0.68 2.35 -13.18
CA ASP A 56 0.04 3.67 -13.20
C ASP A 56 -1.14 3.76 -14.17
N ASN A 57 -1.10 2.98 -15.26
CA ASN A 57 -2.16 2.96 -16.27
C ASN A 57 -3.43 2.33 -15.68
N LEU A 58 -3.26 1.19 -15.01
CA LEU A 58 -4.36 0.46 -14.40
C LEU A 58 -4.73 0.99 -13.00
N LYS A 59 -3.84 1.77 -12.37
CA LYS A 59 -3.94 2.23 -10.98
C LYS A 59 -4.06 1.06 -10.02
N VAL A 60 -3.18 0.08 -10.23
CA VAL A 60 -3.09 -1.15 -9.43
C VAL A 60 -1.67 -1.33 -8.93
N GLY A 61 -1.55 -1.83 -7.71
CA GLY A 61 -0.31 -2.28 -7.12
C GLY A 61 -0.39 -3.77 -6.78
N LYS A 62 0.75 -4.44 -6.80
CA LYS A 62 0.87 -5.84 -6.41
C LYS A 62 1.87 -5.96 -5.28
N LEU A 63 1.49 -6.68 -4.23
CA LEU A 63 2.44 -7.02 -3.17
C LEU A 63 3.30 -8.20 -3.65
N LEU A 64 4.60 -8.01 -3.78
CA LEU A 64 5.51 -9.06 -4.28
C LEU A 64 5.90 -10.02 -3.15
N HIS A 65 6.34 -9.49 -2.03
CA HIS A 65 6.74 -10.24 -0.84
C HIS A 65 6.53 -9.39 0.42
N ILE A 66 6.70 -9.99 1.59
CA ILE A 66 6.71 -9.25 2.86
C ILE A 66 8.12 -8.66 3.00
N PRO A 67 8.28 -7.34 3.16
CA PRO A 67 9.60 -6.73 3.25
C PRO A 67 10.35 -7.16 4.50
N GLU A 68 11.64 -7.35 4.35
CA GLU A 68 12.56 -7.47 5.48
C GLU A 68 12.93 -6.08 6.02
N ARG A 69 13.56 -6.04 7.20
CA ARG A 69 13.93 -4.76 7.81
C ARG A 69 14.87 -3.93 6.93
N ILE A 70 15.75 -4.59 6.18
CA ILE A 70 16.72 -3.95 5.28
C ILE A 70 16.05 -3.26 4.09
N ASP A 71 14.87 -3.72 3.69
CA ASP A 71 14.13 -3.14 2.56
C ASP A 71 13.49 -1.82 2.96
N ILE A 72 13.13 -1.63 4.24
CA ILE A 72 12.44 -0.45 4.75
C ILE A 72 13.42 0.74 4.83
N PRO A 73 13.30 1.75 3.95
CA PRO A 73 14.27 2.85 3.86
C PRO A 73 14.20 3.82 5.04
N GLU A 74 13.10 3.80 5.80
CA GLU A 74 12.92 4.64 6.97
C GLU A 74 13.86 4.22 8.12
N ASN A 75 14.59 5.20 8.65
CA ASN A 75 15.43 5.03 9.83
C ASN A 75 14.59 5.08 11.11
N ILE A 76 13.87 3.99 11.38
CA ILE A 76 13.05 3.79 12.58
C ILE A 76 13.87 2.97 13.59
N LYS A 77 13.86 3.39 14.86
CA LYS A 77 14.49 2.69 15.98
C LYS A 77 13.45 1.80 16.68
N GLU A 78 13.23 0.57 16.21
CA GLU A 78 12.16 -0.30 16.75
C GLU A 78 12.35 -0.62 18.23
N HIS A 79 13.60 -0.69 18.72
CA HIS A 79 13.89 -0.97 20.13
C HIS A 79 13.20 0.01 21.08
N LEU A 80 13.10 1.30 20.72
CA LEU A 80 12.42 2.30 21.54
C LEU A 80 10.92 2.02 21.69
N ILE A 81 10.30 1.41 20.67
CA ILE A 81 8.88 1.02 20.71
C ILE A 81 8.70 -0.19 21.64
N VAL A 82 9.59 -1.18 21.55
CA VAL A 82 9.55 -2.37 22.42
C VAL A 82 9.76 -2.00 23.89
N GLU A 83 10.73 -1.12 24.17
CA GLU A 83 11.02 -0.61 25.51
C GLU A 83 9.82 0.12 26.13
N LEU A 84 9.05 0.85 25.33
CA LEU A 84 7.87 1.58 25.81
C LEU A 84 6.78 0.64 26.34
N TYR A 85 6.53 -0.48 25.66
CA TYR A 85 5.50 -1.46 26.03
C TYR A 85 5.99 -2.54 27.01
N SER A 86 7.28 -2.53 27.37
CA SER A 86 7.87 -3.46 28.35
C SER A 86 7.94 -2.88 29.77
N LYS A 87 7.38 -1.69 29.98
CA LYS A 87 7.15 -1.07 31.30
C LYS A 87 5.80 -1.49 31.86
#